data_AF-A0A9D1MMX6-F1
#
_entry.id   AF-A0A9D1MMX6-F1
#
_cell.length_a   1.000
_cell.length_b   1.000
_cell.length_c   1.000
_cell.angle_alpha   90.00
_cell.angle_beta   90.00
_cell.angle_gamma   90.00
#
_symmetry.space_group_name_H-M   'P 1'
#
loop_
_entity.id
_entity.type
_entity.pdbx_description
1 polymer ?
#
loop_
_entity_poly.entity_id
_entity_poly.type
_entity_poly.pdbx_seq_one_letter_code
_entity_poly.pdbx_strand_id
1 'polypeptide(L)'
;MGRNISLTPKKAMSIFLELLTASCMIAGIALTSQMGGDFMAGGTAFLYFTVQSNLWIGATCAVFAALNIATIFKPDFKIPRAMHVIKYVFTVSITLTGIVFCCVLAPTLPGSFKSAANVLTHVIVPLAAVIDLFVCRDPAPAFKQFPFALIPPVYYVIFAGIVTP
;
A
#
# COMPACT_ATOMS: atom_id res chain seq x y z
N MET A 1 20.16 14.90 30.71
CA MET A 1 20.43 13.80 29.77
C MET A 1 19.68 14.11 28.48
N GLY A 2 20.38 14.70 27.50
CA GLY A 2 19.76 15.15 26.24
C GLY A 2 19.22 13.96 25.47
N ARG A 3 17.90 13.95 25.22
CA ARG A 3 17.24 12.91 24.42
C ARG A 3 17.70 13.12 22.98
N ASN A 4 18.68 12.34 22.51
CA ASN A 4 19.15 12.41 21.12
C ASN A 4 18.03 11.93 20.20
N ILE A 5 17.22 12.88 19.72
CA ILE A 5 16.18 12.67 18.70
C ILE A 5 16.91 12.38 17.38
N SER A 6 16.95 11.12 16.95
CA SER A 6 17.60 10.72 15.70
C SER A 6 16.59 10.66 14.53
N LEU A 7 16.03 11.82 14.17
CA LEU A 7 15.25 11.94 12.94
C LEU A 7 16.20 12.08 11.74
N THR A 8 16.45 10.98 11.03
CA THR A 8 17.24 11.01 9.79
C THR A 8 16.37 11.45 8.61
N PRO A 9 16.95 12.05 7.54
CA PRO A 9 16.21 12.43 6.34
C PRO A 9 15.45 11.26 5.71
N LYS A 10 16.09 10.07 5.63
CA LYS A 10 15.44 8.84 5.13
C LYS A 10 14.21 8.47 5.96
N LYS A 11 14.31 8.55 7.30
CA LYS A 11 13.18 8.22 8.19
C LYS A 11 12.05 9.24 8.07
N ALA A 12 12.38 10.53 8.01
CA ALA A 12 11.38 11.58 7.79
C ALA A 12 10.63 11.39 6.46
N MET A 13 11.36 11.10 5.39
CA MET A 13 10.77 10.80 4.09
C MET A 13 9.90 9.53 4.11
N SER A 14 10.35 8.48 4.82
CA SER A 14 9.55 7.26 5.00
C SER A 14 8.21 7.55 5.68
N ILE A 15 8.24 8.28 6.80
CA ILE A 15 7.02 8.67 7.52
C ILE A 15 6.09 9.49 6.62
N PHE A 16 6.64 10.44 5.85
CA PHE A 16 5.85 11.24 4.91
C PHE A 16 5.18 10.36 3.85
N LEU A 17 5.92 9.46 3.19
CA LEU A 17 5.38 8.56 2.17
C LEU A 17 4.34 7.57 2.73
N GLU A 18 4.56 7.11 3.96
CA GLU A 18 3.63 6.24 4.69
C GLU A 18 2.31 6.96 5.00
N LEU A 19 2.38 8.20 5.50
CA LEU A 19 1.20 9.04 5.75
C LEU A 19 0.49 9.46 4.46
N LEU A 20 1.25 9.79 3.41
CA LEU A 20 0.71 10.07 2.08
C LEU A 20 -0.06 8.86 1.56
N THR A 21 0.54 7.67 1.62
CA THR A 21 -0.11 6.42 1.21
C THR A 21 -1.39 6.19 1.98
N ALA A 22 -1.35 6.25 3.32
CA ALA A 22 -2.53 6.04 4.16
C ALA A 22 -3.65 7.06 3.88
N SER A 23 -3.31 8.33 3.73
CA SER A 23 -4.28 9.39 3.45
C SER A 23 -4.88 9.28 2.04
N CYS A 24 -4.08 8.99 1.02
CA CYS A 24 -4.57 8.73 -0.33
C CYS A 24 -5.48 7.51 -0.39
N MET A 25 -5.23 6.46 0.41
CA MET A 25 -6.12 5.30 0.51
C MET A 25 -7.47 5.65 1.12
N ILE A 26 -7.46 6.37 2.24
CA ILE A 26 -8.69 6.83 2.90
C ILE A 26 -9.50 7.74 1.95
N ALA A 27 -8.83 8.71 1.33
CA ALA A 27 -9.46 9.61 0.37
C ALA A 27 -10.00 8.87 -0.85
N GLY A 28 -9.24 7.93 -1.41
CA GLY A 28 -9.65 7.11 -2.54
C GLY A 28 -10.92 6.31 -2.24
N ILE A 29 -10.95 5.60 -1.11
CA ILE A 29 -12.12 4.82 -0.67
C ILE A 29 -13.32 5.72 -0.41
N ALA A 30 -13.12 6.87 0.25
CA ALA A 30 -14.19 7.82 0.52
C ALA A 30 -14.76 8.47 -0.75
N LEU A 31 -13.93 8.69 -1.78
CA LEU A 31 -14.39 9.17 -3.09
C LEU A 31 -15.16 8.07 -3.82
N THR A 32 -14.64 6.84 -3.84
CA THR A 32 -15.33 5.69 -4.45
C THR A 32 -16.69 5.41 -3.81
N SER A 33 -16.85 5.57 -2.49
CA SER A 33 -18.13 5.37 -1.82
C SER A 33 -19.17 6.46 -2.13
N GLN A 34 -18.74 7.66 -2.49
CA GLN A 34 -19.60 8.77 -2.90
C GLN A 34 -20.01 8.71 -4.37
N MET A 35 -19.21 8.05 -5.22
CA MET A 35 -19.44 7.92 -6.66
C MET A 35 -20.44 6.79 -7.01
N GLY A 36 -21.50 6.62 -6.22
CA GLY A 36 -22.44 5.50 -6.29
C GLY A 36 -22.76 5.03 -7.72
N GLY A 37 -22.21 3.88 -8.10
CA GLY A 37 -22.38 3.27 -9.44
C GLY A 37 -21.10 2.98 -10.22
N ASP A 38 -19.93 3.42 -9.76
CA ASP A 38 -18.65 3.16 -10.46
C ASP A 38 -18.13 1.72 -10.27
N PHE A 39 -17.26 1.25 -11.16
CA PHE A 39 -16.62 -0.08 -11.07
C PHE A 39 -15.93 -0.21 -9.70
N MET A 40 -16.44 -1.14 -8.86
CA MET A 40 -16.06 -1.36 -7.45
C MET A 40 -16.69 -0.43 -6.40
N ALA A 41 -17.90 0.08 -6.64
CA ALA A 41 -18.77 0.64 -5.61
C ALA A 41 -19.81 -0.41 -5.15
N GLY A 42 -19.87 -0.72 -3.85
CA GLY A 42 -20.90 -1.62 -3.26
C GLY A 42 -20.34 -2.73 -2.34
N GLY A 43 -21.21 -3.58 -1.79
CA GLY A 43 -20.81 -4.66 -0.85
C GLY A 43 -19.88 -5.71 -1.47
N THR A 44 -19.92 -5.90 -2.78
CA THR A 44 -19.01 -6.78 -3.54
C THR A 44 -17.68 -6.11 -3.88
N ALA A 45 -17.52 -4.80 -3.64
CA ALA A 45 -16.28 -4.08 -3.91
C ALA A 45 -15.10 -4.65 -3.11
N PHE A 46 -15.34 -5.06 -1.87
CA PHE A 46 -14.34 -5.69 -1.01
C PHE A 46 -13.86 -7.06 -1.53
N LEU A 47 -14.58 -7.65 -2.49
CA LEU A 47 -14.20 -8.91 -3.11
C LEU A 47 -13.09 -8.72 -4.15
N TYR A 48 -12.81 -7.51 -4.62
CA TYR A 48 -11.79 -7.28 -5.63
C TYR A 48 -10.39 -7.12 -5.03
N PHE A 49 -9.39 -7.72 -5.69
CA PHE A 49 -8.00 -7.68 -5.26
C PHE A 49 -7.48 -6.26 -5.10
N THR A 50 -7.89 -5.38 -6.02
CA THR A 50 -7.57 -3.95 -6.08
C THR A 50 -8.05 -3.19 -4.83
N VAL A 51 -9.25 -3.49 -4.31
CA VAL A 51 -9.75 -2.89 -3.06
C VAL A 51 -9.03 -3.47 -1.85
N GLN A 52 -8.81 -4.79 -1.84
CA GLN A 52 -8.11 -5.44 -0.74
C GLN A 52 -6.66 -4.97 -0.63
N SER A 53 -5.91 -4.91 -1.74
CA SER A 53 -4.51 -4.47 -1.76
C SER A 53 -4.37 -3.02 -1.30
N ASN A 54 -5.30 -2.13 -1.69
CA ASN A 54 -5.40 -0.75 -1.23
C ASN A 54 -5.58 -0.65 0.30
N LEU A 55 -6.52 -1.43 0.86
CA LEU A 55 -6.76 -1.46 2.30
C LEU A 55 -5.53 -1.97 3.07
N TRP A 56 -4.94 -3.07 2.61
CA TRP A 56 -3.79 -3.69 3.26
C TRP A 56 -2.56 -2.79 3.27
N ILE A 57 -2.23 -2.14 2.14
CA ILE A 57 -1.09 -1.24 2.10
C ILE A 57 -1.36 0.04 2.92
N GLY A 58 -2.58 0.58 2.89
CA GLY A 58 -2.97 1.74 3.68
C GLY A 58 -2.82 1.49 5.18
N ALA A 59 -3.35 0.37 5.67
CA ALA A 59 -3.22 -0.04 7.06
C ALA A 59 -1.75 -0.29 7.43
N THR A 60 -1.01 -0.97 6.57
CA THR A 60 0.41 -1.29 6.82
C THR A 60 1.27 -0.03 6.88
N CYS A 61 1.05 0.94 5.97
CA CYS A 61 1.74 2.22 6.00
C CYS A 61 1.36 3.05 7.24
N ALA A 62 0.09 3.07 7.65
CA ALA A 62 -0.33 3.75 8.87
C ALA A 62 0.35 3.18 10.12
N VAL A 63 0.41 1.84 10.24
CA VAL A 63 1.13 1.16 11.33
C VAL A 63 2.62 1.51 11.28
N PHE A 64 3.24 1.45 10.11
CA PHE A 64 4.65 1.78 9.96
C PHE A 64 4.97 3.25 10.28
N ALA A 65 4.11 4.20 9.91
CA ALA A 65 4.27 5.60 10.29
C ALA A 65 4.27 5.73 11.82
N ALA A 66 3.31 5.11 12.51
CA ALA A 66 3.24 5.11 13.96
C ALA A 66 4.47 4.46 14.61
N LEU A 67 4.94 3.32 14.07
CA LEU A 67 6.14 2.64 14.56
C LEU A 67 7.39 3.48 14.34
N ASN A 68 7.56 4.07 13.15
CA ASN A 68 8.68 4.96 12.84
C ASN A 68 8.68 6.17 13.78
N ILE A 69 7.52 6.78 14.04
CA ILE A 69 7.37 7.85 15.04
C ILE A 69 7.75 7.35 16.43
N ALA A 70 7.29 6.16 16.85
CA ALA A 70 7.62 5.58 18.14
C ALA A 70 9.14 5.35 18.31
N THR A 71 9.86 4.95 17.26
CA THR A 71 11.33 4.80 17.30
C THR A 71 12.07 6.13 17.53
N ILE A 72 11.47 7.27 17.18
CA ILE A 72 12.04 8.59 17.45
C ILE A 72 12.03 8.88 18.96
N PHE A 73 10.95 8.48 19.64
CA PHE A 73 10.79 8.70 21.08
C PHE A 73 11.40 7.56 21.92
N LYS A 74 11.56 6.37 21.34
CA LYS A 74 12.14 5.17 21.97
C LYS A 74 13.26 4.62 21.08
N PRO A 75 14.50 5.13 21.19
CA PRO A 75 15.60 4.75 20.30
C PRO A 75 15.98 3.26 20.38
N ASP A 76 15.73 2.60 21.52
CA ASP A 76 15.98 1.16 21.69
C ASP A 76 14.92 0.27 21.04
N PHE A 77 13.77 0.86 20.67
CA PHE A 77 12.70 0.12 20.02
C PHE A 77 13.11 -0.19 18.57
N LYS A 78 13.11 -1.49 18.23
CA LYS A 78 13.38 -1.97 16.87
C LYS A 78 12.12 -2.57 16.30
N ILE A 79 11.77 -2.17 15.08
CA ILE A 79 10.65 -2.76 14.36
C ILE A 79 10.98 -4.22 14.03
N PRO A 80 10.11 -5.19 14.35
CA PRO A 80 10.36 -6.60 14.06
C PRO A 80 10.57 -6.85 12.56
N ARG A 81 11.49 -7.75 12.21
CA ARG A 81 11.75 -8.13 10.82
C ARG A 81 10.50 -8.61 10.07
N ALA A 82 9.60 -9.31 10.76
CA ALA A 82 8.33 -9.78 10.19
C ALA A 82 7.48 -8.62 9.65
N MET A 83 7.45 -7.47 10.35
CA MET A 83 6.72 -6.28 9.88
C MET A 83 7.31 -5.75 8.58
N HIS A 84 8.64 -5.76 8.43
CA HIS A 84 9.28 -5.35 7.18
C HIS A 84 8.92 -6.27 6.01
N VAL A 85 8.78 -7.58 6.27
CA VAL A 85 8.30 -8.54 5.26
C VAL A 85 6.85 -8.27 4.89
N ILE A 86 5.97 -8.07 5.87
CA ILE A 86 4.55 -7.76 5.62
C ILE A 86 4.42 -6.50 4.75
N LYS A 87 5.16 -5.44 5.09
CA LYS A 87 5.16 -4.23 4.26
C LYS A 87 5.69 -4.47 2.86
N TYR A 88 6.77 -5.23 2.71
CA TYR A 88 7.27 -5.60 1.38
C TYR A 88 6.19 -6.33 0.54
N VAL A 89 5.53 -7.33 1.13
CA VAL A 89 4.48 -8.11 0.48
C VAL A 89 3.33 -7.22 -0.03
N PHE A 90 2.87 -6.29 0.81
CA PHE A 90 1.81 -5.37 0.41
C PHE A 90 2.30 -4.29 -0.55
N THR A 91 3.56 -3.85 -0.47
CA THR A 91 4.16 -2.98 -1.48
C THR A 91 4.15 -3.65 -2.85
N VAL A 92 4.57 -4.91 -2.96
CA VAL A 92 4.52 -5.63 -4.25
C VAL A 92 3.08 -5.78 -4.75
N SER A 93 2.14 -6.08 -3.86
CA SER A 93 0.72 -6.24 -4.19
C SER A 93 0.11 -4.95 -4.76
N ILE A 94 0.41 -3.80 -4.14
CA ILE A 94 -0.08 -2.52 -4.62
C ILE A 94 0.61 -2.08 -5.91
N THR A 95 1.90 -2.42 -6.09
CA THR A 95 2.61 -2.18 -7.34
C THR A 95 1.97 -2.97 -8.48
N LEU A 96 1.68 -4.25 -8.27
CA LEU A 96 0.98 -5.08 -9.25
C LEU A 96 -0.39 -4.48 -9.60
N THR A 97 -1.13 -4.02 -8.58
CA THR A 97 -2.41 -3.33 -8.74
C THR A 97 -2.27 -2.09 -9.64
N GLY A 98 -1.27 -1.24 -9.39
CA GLY A 98 -1.01 -0.05 -10.20
C GLY A 98 -0.58 -0.37 -11.64
N ILE A 99 0.24 -1.41 -11.83
CA ILE A 99 0.62 -1.89 -13.18
C ILE A 99 -0.61 -2.38 -13.94
N VAL A 100 -1.44 -3.22 -13.34
CA VAL A 100 -2.67 -3.72 -13.96
C VAL A 100 -3.62 -2.56 -14.29
N PHE A 101 -3.74 -1.58 -13.40
CA PHE A 101 -4.53 -0.39 -13.68
C PHE A 101 -4.00 0.38 -14.89
N CYS A 102 -2.72 0.75 -14.90
CA CYS A 102 -2.13 1.56 -15.96
C CYS A 102 -2.05 0.84 -17.32
N CYS A 103 -1.75 -0.45 -17.32
CA CYS A 103 -1.53 -1.22 -18.55
C CYS A 103 -2.79 -1.90 -19.09
N VAL A 104 -3.78 -2.17 -18.24
CA VAL A 104 -4.99 -2.93 -18.62
C VAL A 104 -6.26 -2.09 -18.44
N LEU A 105 -6.57 -1.62 -17.22
CA LEU A 105 -7.85 -0.96 -16.97
C LEU A 105 -7.91 0.41 -17.64
N ALA A 106 -6.88 1.24 -17.51
CA ALA A 106 -6.92 2.61 -18.03
C ALA A 106 -7.03 2.69 -19.56
N PRO A 107 -6.38 1.80 -20.34
CA PRO A 107 -6.61 1.71 -21.79
C PRO A 107 -7.98 1.14 -22.18
N THR A 108 -8.56 0.27 -21.35
CA THR A 108 -9.83 -0.42 -21.68
C THR A 108 -11.08 0.33 -21.19
N LEU A 109 -10.95 1.21 -20.20
CA LEU A 109 -12.03 2.00 -19.62
C LEU A 109 -11.78 3.50 -19.86
N PRO A 110 -12.44 4.11 -20.86
CA PRO A 110 -12.28 5.53 -21.18
C PRO A 110 -12.62 6.41 -19.98
N GLY A 111 -11.72 7.32 -19.62
CA GLY A 111 -11.92 8.25 -18.50
C GLY A 111 -11.41 7.75 -17.15
N SER A 112 -10.78 6.56 -17.08
CA SER A 112 -10.22 6.03 -15.82
C SER A 112 -9.27 6.99 -15.10
N PHE A 113 -8.46 7.75 -15.84
CA PHE A 113 -7.56 8.77 -15.28
C PHE A 113 -8.27 10.08 -14.86
N LYS A 114 -9.54 10.28 -15.23
CA LYS A 114 -10.31 11.46 -14.82
C LYS A 114 -10.87 11.32 -13.40
N SER A 115 -10.99 10.09 -12.90
CA SER A 115 -11.38 9.84 -11.52
C SER A 115 -10.21 10.09 -10.58
N ALA A 116 -10.36 11.09 -9.71
CA ALA A 116 -9.38 11.36 -8.66
C ALA A 116 -9.18 10.15 -7.74
N ALA A 117 -10.24 9.38 -7.48
CA ALA A 117 -10.15 8.15 -6.69
C ALA A 117 -9.17 7.17 -7.34
N ASN A 118 -9.34 6.90 -8.63
CA ASN A 118 -8.50 5.95 -9.37
C ASN A 118 -7.03 6.41 -9.46
N VAL A 119 -6.79 7.71 -9.66
CA VAL A 119 -5.42 8.24 -9.71
C VAL A 119 -4.74 8.12 -8.35
N LEU A 120 -5.45 8.49 -7.27
CA LEU A 120 -4.91 8.35 -5.91
C LEU A 120 -4.60 6.90 -5.57
N THR A 121 -5.52 5.99 -5.87
CA THR A 121 -5.42 4.58 -5.45
C THR A 121 -4.50 3.73 -6.32
N HIS A 122 -4.44 4.03 -7.62
CA HIS A 122 -3.77 3.17 -8.59
C HIS A 122 -2.55 3.79 -9.26
N VAL A 123 -2.22 5.05 -8.94
CA VAL A 123 -1.00 5.71 -9.42
C VAL A 123 -0.19 6.25 -8.25
N ILE A 124 -0.75 7.16 -7.46
CA ILE A 124 0.01 7.86 -6.41
C ILE A 124 0.46 6.89 -5.31
N VAL A 125 -0.44 6.04 -4.82
CA VAL A 125 -0.11 5.08 -3.77
C VAL A 125 0.90 4.00 -4.19
N PRO A 126 0.75 3.33 -5.35
CA PRO A 126 1.77 2.41 -5.83
C PRO A 126 3.15 3.08 -5.94
N LEU A 127 3.23 4.30 -6.48
CA LEU A 127 4.49 5.03 -6.60
C LEU A 127 5.08 5.38 -5.23
N ALA A 128 4.27 5.93 -4.31
CA ALA A 128 4.73 6.27 -2.97
C ALA A 128 5.26 5.03 -2.22
N ALA A 129 4.58 3.89 -2.33
CA ALA A 129 5.00 2.64 -1.70
C ALA A 129 6.31 2.09 -2.28
N VAL A 130 6.52 2.20 -3.60
CA VAL A 130 7.76 1.80 -4.28
C VAL A 130 8.91 2.71 -3.88
N ILE A 131 8.69 4.03 -3.88
CA ILE A 131 9.72 5.01 -3.47
C ILE A 131 10.14 4.75 -2.02
N ASP A 132 9.20 4.50 -1.11
CA ASP A 132 9.52 4.18 0.28
C ASP A 132 10.38 2.90 0.38
N LEU A 133 10.02 1.86 -0.38
CA LEU A 133 10.73 0.59 -0.35
C LEU A 133 12.18 0.71 -0.84
N PHE A 134 12.44 1.43 -1.93
CA PHE A 134 13.76 1.48 -2.54
C PHE A 134 14.65 2.62 -2.03
N VAL A 135 14.07 3.73 -1.56
CA VAL A 135 14.85 4.92 -1.19
C VAL A 135 15.01 5.04 0.33
N CYS A 136 13.96 4.72 1.09
CA CYS A 136 13.94 4.96 2.53
C CYS A 136 14.40 3.77 3.37
N ARG A 137 14.36 2.55 2.83
CA ARG A 137 14.60 1.32 3.60
C ARG A 137 15.95 0.68 3.27
N ASP A 138 16.70 0.40 4.32
CA ASP A 138 17.91 -0.41 4.30
C ASP A 138 17.71 -1.68 5.17
N PRO A 139 18.16 -2.88 4.77
CA PRO A 139 18.55 -3.32 3.44
C PRO A 139 17.36 -3.92 2.65
N ALA A 140 17.53 -4.05 1.33
CA ALA A 140 16.59 -4.67 0.43
C ALA A 140 16.10 -6.05 0.94
N PRO A 141 14.82 -6.41 0.71
CA PRO A 141 14.31 -7.70 1.11
C PRO A 141 15.18 -8.81 0.52
N ALA A 142 15.57 -9.76 1.36
CA ALA A 142 16.40 -10.88 0.93
C ALA A 142 15.67 -11.62 -0.19
N PHE A 143 16.39 -12.20 -1.16
CA PHE A 143 15.78 -13.01 -2.22
C PHE A 143 14.84 -14.11 -1.66
N LYS A 144 15.16 -14.62 -0.47
CA LYS A 144 14.33 -15.57 0.30
C LYS A 144 12.94 -15.05 0.68
N GLN A 145 12.73 -13.73 0.65
CA GLN A 145 11.47 -13.08 0.99
C GLN A 145 10.57 -12.85 -0.22
N PHE A 146 11.10 -12.99 -1.45
CA PHE A 146 10.36 -12.84 -2.70
C PHE A 146 9.13 -13.77 -2.79
N PRO A 147 9.17 -15.06 -2.40
CA PRO A 147 8.01 -15.93 -2.47
C PRO A 147 6.82 -15.45 -1.62
N PHE A 148 7.06 -14.72 -0.53
CA PHE A 148 5.96 -14.19 0.30
C PHE A 148 5.14 -13.13 -0.45
N ALA A 149 5.73 -12.44 -1.44
CA ALA A 149 4.99 -11.46 -2.24
C ALA A 149 3.96 -12.11 -3.18
N LEU A 150 4.07 -13.43 -3.43
CA LEU A 150 3.08 -14.20 -4.18
C LEU A 150 1.88 -14.60 -3.31
N ILE A 151 1.95 -14.47 -1.99
CA ILE A 151 0.86 -14.87 -1.10
C ILE A 151 -0.43 -14.10 -1.40
N PRO A 152 -0.44 -12.75 -1.49
CA PRO A 152 -1.68 -12.02 -1.77
C PRO A 152 -2.33 -12.37 -3.12
N PRO A 153 -1.62 -12.45 -4.26
CA PRO A 153 -2.25 -12.83 -5.52
C PRO A 153 -2.72 -14.29 -5.53
N VAL A 154 -1.97 -15.23 -4.94
CA VAL A 154 -2.41 -16.65 -4.85
C VAL A 154 -3.63 -16.79 -3.95
N TYR A 155 -3.63 -16.13 -2.78
CA TYR A 155 -4.78 -16.03 -1.90
C TYR A 155 -6.01 -15.52 -2.65
N TYR A 156 -5.83 -14.46 -3.44
CA TYR A 156 -6.92 -13.88 -4.20
C TYR A 156 -7.50 -14.83 -5.26
N VAL A 157 -6.65 -15.56 -5.98
CA VAL A 157 -7.11 -16.54 -6.98
C VAL A 157 -7.96 -17.64 -6.33
N ILE A 158 -7.53 -18.15 -5.17
CA ILE A 158 -8.29 -19.16 -4.41
C ILE A 158 -9.61 -18.56 -3.91
N PHE A 159 -9.55 -17.36 -3.31
CA PHE A 159 -10.72 -16.66 -2.79
C PHE A 159 -11.75 -16.39 -3.89
N ALA A 160 -11.32 -15.82 -5.02
CA ALA A 160 -12.18 -15.57 -6.17
C ALA A 160 -12.79 -16.88 -6.70
N GLY A 161 -11.99 -17.94 -6.87
CA GLY A 161 -12.49 -19.23 -7.34
C GLY A 161 -13.55 -19.89 -6.45
N ILE A 162 -13.59 -19.56 -5.16
CA ILE A 162 -14.63 -20.04 -4.22
C ILE A 162 -15.87 -19.14 -4.24
N VAL A 163 -15.66 -17.82 -4.33
CA VAL A 163 -16.73 -16.82 -4.18
C VAL A 163 -17.47 -16.51 -5.49
N THR A 164 -16.88 -16.79 -6.65
CA THR A 164 -17.52 -16.64 -7.96
C THR A 164 -17.76 -17.99 -8.68
N PRO A 165 -18.61 -18.89 -8.15
CA PRO A 165 -19.09 -20.05 -8.90
C PRO A 165 -20.05 -19.66 -10.03
#